data_AF-A0A257ZE86-F1
#
_entry.id   AF-A0A257ZE86-F1
#
_cell.length_a   1.000
_cell.length_b   1.000
_cell.length_c   1.000
_cell.angle_alpha   90.00
_cell.angle_beta   90.00
_cell.angle_gamma   90.00
#
_symmetry.space_group_name_H-M   'P 1'
#
loop_
_entity.id
_entity.type
_entity.pdbx_description
1 polymer ?
#
loop_
_entity_poly.entity_id
_entity_poly.type
_entity_poly.pdbx_seq_one_letter_code
_entity_poly.pdbx_strand_id
1 'polypeptide(L)'
;EGMPFRNLNDGVTPVVIGGNDWAAAWAVDDVGAPMLPVGRGFAGERQREIAYRFGINLIMHVLTGNYKSDQVHVPALLERLGQ
;
A
#
# COMPACT_ATOMS: atom_id res chain seq x y z
N GLU A 1 -9.73 32.92 -4.17
CA GLU A 1 -10.15 31.80 -5.04
C GLU A 1 -9.16 30.65 -4.87
N GLY A 2 -9.63 29.49 -4.39
CA GLY A 2 -8.78 28.33 -4.14
C GLY A 2 -8.32 27.73 -5.45
N MET A 3 -7.00 27.58 -5.62
CA MET A 3 -6.46 26.97 -6.83
C MET A 3 -7.03 25.55 -6.97
N PRO A 4 -7.54 25.16 -8.16
CA PRO A 4 -8.03 23.81 -8.38
C PRO A 4 -6.88 22.86 -8.13
N PHE A 5 -7.15 21.70 -7.51
CA PHE A 5 -6.16 20.64 -7.30
C PHE A 5 -5.45 20.37 -8.63
N ARG A 6 -4.29 21.00 -8.84
CA ARG A 6 -3.40 20.70 -9.96
C ARG A 6 -3.06 19.21 -9.81
N ASN A 7 -2.96 18.52 -10.94
CA ASN A 7 -2.34 17.20 -11.05
C ASN A 7 -0.89 17.27 -10.53
N LEU A 8 -0.71 17.27 -9.21
CA LEU A 8 0.56 17.46 -8.51
C LEU A 8 1.17 16.12 -8.07
N ASN A 9 0.49 15.00 -8.35
CA ASN A 9 0.82 13.70 -7.77
C ASN A 9 0.94 12.56 -8.80
N ASP A 10 1.25 12.78 -10.08
CA ASP A 10 1.47 11.70 -11.06
C ASP A 10 0.40 10.56 -11.10
N GLY A 11 -0.84 10.84 -10.70
CA GLY A 11 -1.92 9.83 -10.57
C GLY A 11 -1.98 9.06 -9.24
N VAL A 12 -1.18 9.44 -8.25
CA VAL A 12 -1.12 8.90 -6.89
C VAL A 12 -2.19 9.53 -6.01
N THR A 13 -2.99 8.68 -5.37
CA THR A 13 -4.01 9.10 -4.40
C THR A 13 -3.40 9.92 -3.26
N PRO A 14 -3.80 11.20 -3.05
CA PRO A 14 -3.23 12.06 -1.99
C PRO A 14 -3.65 11.67 -0.58
N VAL A 15 -4.78 10.96 -0.42
CA VAL A 15 -5.38 10.62 0.87
C VAL A 15 -5.94 9.21 0.82
N VAL A 16 -5.59 8.37 1.80
CA VAL A 16 -6.15 7.03 1.98
C VAL A 16 -6.91 6.99 3.30
N ILE A 17 -8.18 6.57 3.24
CA ILE A 17 -9.06 6.41 4.40
C ILE A 17 -9.58 4.97 4.39
N GLY A 18 -9.55 4.30 5.54
CA GLY A 18 -10.22 3.02 5.70
C GLY A 18 -10.71 2.80 7.12
N GLY A 19 -11.66 1.89 7.27
CA GLY A 19 -12.30 1.58 8.55
C GLY A 19 -11.59 0.52 9.39
N ASN A 20 -10.38 0.11 8.99
CA ASN A 20 -9.59 -0.89 9.71
C ASN A 20 -8.50 -0.18 10.51
N ASP A 21 -8.31 -0.58 11.78
CA ASP A 21 -7.27 -0.05 12.66
C ASP A 21 -5.89 -0.65 12.32
N TRP A 22 -5.34 -0.24 11.17
CA TRP A 22 -4.03 -0.70 10.71
C TRP A 22 -2.90 -0.30 11.67
N ALA A 23 -3.02 0.87 12.31
CA ALA A 23 -2.03 1.34 13.27
C ALA A 23 -1.90 0.36 14.44
N ALA A 24 -3.02 -0.11 15.01
CA ALA A 24 -2.99 -1.14 16.04
C ALA A 24 -2.37 -2.46 15.54
N ALA A 25 -2.65 -2.84 14.29
CA ALA A 25 -2.09 -4.05 13.71
C ALA A 25 -0.57 -3.99 13.49
N TRP A 26 -0.03 -2.79 13.21
CA TRP A 26 1.40 -2.54 12.98
C TRP A 26 2.18 -2.21 14.25
N ALA A 27 1.51 -1.89 15.35
CA ALA A 27 2.16 -1.52 16.61
C ALA A 27 2.96 -2.71 17.18
N VAL A 28 4.26 -2.49 17.38
CA VAL A 28 5.19 -3.44 17.97
C VAL A 28 5.99 -2.79 19.08
N ASP A 29 6.43 -3.57 20.06
CA ASP A 29 7.34 -3.13 21.11
C ASP A 29 8.81 -3.11 20.64
N ASP A 30 9.72 -2.78 21.56
CA ASP A 30 11.16 -2.65 21.26
C ASP A 30 11.83 -3.96 20.81
N VAL A 31 11.21 -5.11 21.08
CA VAL A 31 11.70 -6.43 20.65
C VAL A 31 10.94 -6.96 19.42
N GLY A 32 10.05 -6.16 18.85
CA GLY A 32 9.28 -6.49 17.64
C GLY A 32 8.03 -7.33 17.91
N ALA A 33 7.63 -7.51 19.17
CA ALA A 33 6.41 -8.26 19.49
C ALA A 33 5.17 -7.36 19.31
N PRO A 34 4.05 -7.90 18.79
CA PRO A 34 2.84 -7.12 18.61
C PRO A 34 2.28 -6.58 19.93
N MET A 35 1.99 -5.27 19.98
CA MET A 35 1.45 -4.63 21.19
C MET A 35 -0.05 -4.87 21.39
N LEU A 36 -0.80 -5.05 20.29
CA LEU A 36 -2.25 -5.13 20.28
C LEU A 36 -2.75 -6.37 19.53
N PRO A 37 -3.81 -7.06 20.01
CA PRO A 37 -4.43 -8.16 19.29
C PRO A 37 -5.23 -7.66 18.08
N VAL A 38 -5.14 -8.35 16.94
CA VAL A 38 -5.89 -8.02 15.70
C VAL A 38 -7.09 -8.96 15.48
N GLY A 39 -7.23 -9.98 16.33
CA GLY A 39 -8.28 -10.99 16.23
C GLY A 39 -8.06 -12.09 17.27
N ARG A 40 -8.58 -13.29 16.99
CA ARG A 40 -8.43 -14.45 17.87
C ARG A 40 -7.74 -15.61 17.16
N GLY A 41 -6.79 -16.23 17.86
CA GLY A 41 -6.06 -17.41 17.38
C GLY A 41 -5.39 -17.20 16.02
N PHE A 42 -5.31 -18.27 15.23
CA PHE A 42 -4.68 -18.27 13.91
C PHE A 42 -5.28 -17.25 12.92
N ALA A 43 -6.58 -16.97 13.03
CA ALA A 43 -7.23 -15.97 12.20
C ALA A 43 -6.69 -14.54 12.45
N GLY A 44 -6.36 -14.23 13.71
CA GLY A 44 -5.77 -12.94 14.09
C GLY A 44 -4.38 -12.73 13.48
N GLU A 45 -3.52 -13.75 13.51
CA GLU A 45 -2.19 -13.70 12.89
C GLU A 45 -2.29 -13.49 11.37
N ARG A 46 -3.21 -14.20 10.71
CA ARG A 46 -3.47 -13.98 9.28
C ARG A 46 -3.97 -12.56 8.98
N GLN A 47 -4.84 -12.01 9.81
CA GLN A 47 -5.31 -10.63 9.65
C GLN A 47 -4.16 -9.62 9.84
N ARG A 48 -3.27 -9.85 10.80
CA ARG A 48 -2.07 -9.03 10.99
C ARG A 48 -1.14 -9.11 9.78
N GLU A 49 -0.92 -10.30 9.24
CA GLU A 49 -0.14 -10.48 8.00
C GLU A 49 -0.74 -9.68 6.84
N ILE A 50 -2.07 -9.72 6.66
CA ILE A 50 -2.76 -8.93 5.63
C ILE A 50 -2.60 -7.43 5.89
N ALA A 51 -2.65 -6.99 7.15
CA ALA A 51 -2.40 -5.59 7.51
C ALA A 51 -0.96 -5.16 7.17
N TYR A 52 0.05 -5.99 7.42
CA TYR A 52 1.42 -5.70 7.00
C TYR A 52 1.56 -5.60 5.48
N ARG A 53 0.96 -6.54 4.74
CA ARG A 53 0.94 -6.51 3.26
C ARG A 53 0.28 -5.23 2.73
N PHE A 54 -0.79 -4.77 3.38
CA PHE A 54 -1.42 -3.49 3.04
C PHE A 54 -0.48 -2.31 3.30
N GLY A 55 0.17 -2.25 4.47
CA GLY A 55 1.14 -1.20 4.79
C GLY A 55 2.31 -1.13 3.81
N ILE A 56 2.88 -2.28 3.45
CA ILE A 56 3.93 -2.38 2.44
C ILE A 56 3.44 -1.85 1.09
N ASN A 57 2.26 -2.31 0.64
CA ASN A 57 1.68 -1.83 -0.61
C ASN A 57 1.40 -0.31 -0.59
N LEU A 58 0.97 0.22 0.56
CA LEU A 58 0.73 1.65 0.73
C LEU A 58 2.03 2.45 0.62
N ILE A 59 3.11 2.03 1.29
CA ILE A 59 4.41 2.69 1.19
C ILE A 59 4.97 2.60 -0.23
N MET A 60 4.86 1.43 -0.88
CA MET A 60 5.24 1.28 -2.28
C MET A 60 4.46 2.24 -3.17
N HIS A 61 3.13 2.31 -3.03
CA HIS A 61 2.27 3.25 -3.78
C HIS A 61 2.66 4.71 -3.55
N VAL A 62 2.99 5.10 -2.31
CA VAL A 62 3.40 6.48 -2.00
C VAL A 62 4.79 6.82 -2.58
N LEU A 63 5.76 5.90 -2.49
CA LEU A 63 7.15 6.16 -2.88
C LEU A 63 7.41 6.01 -4.37
N THR A 64 6.70 5.10 -5.03
CA THR A 64 6.90 4.80 -6.45
C THR A 64 5.81 5.38 -7.34
N GLY A 65 4.75 5.88 -6.70
CA GLY A 65 3.55 6.33 -7.35
C GLY A 65 2.90 5.25 -8.20
N ASN A 66 3.17 5.33 -9.49
CA ASN A 66 2.50 4.52 -10.50
C ASN A 66 2.77 3.01 -10.36
N TYR A 67 3.97 2.51 -10.02
CA TYR A 67 4.50 1.12 -10.08
C TYR A 67 3.67 -0.01 -10.77
N LYS A 68 2.37 -0.15 -10.50
CA LYS A 68 1.43 -0.98 -11.25
C LYS A 68 1.01 -0.44 -12.62
N SER A 69 0.95 0.86 -12.89
CA SER A 69 0.64 1.36 -14.24
C SER A 69 1.82 1.15 -15.21
N ASP A 70 3.04 0.96 -14.71
CA ASP A 70 4.20 0.56 -15.51
C ASP A 70 4.04 -0.89 -16.01
N GLN A 71 3.31 -1.74 -15.27
CA GLN A 71 2.99 -3.10 -15.72
C GLN A 71 2.06 -3.11 -16.95
N VAL A 72 1.22 -2.08 -17.15
CA VAL A 72 0.37 -1.96 -18.35
C VAL A 72 1.19 -1.75 -19.62
N HIS A 73 2.43 -1.27 -19.52
CA HIS A 73 3.29 -1.03 -20.69
C HIS A 73 4.10 -2.28 -21.11
N VAL A 74 4.13 -3.33 -20.29
CA VAL A 74 4.91 -4.56 -20.54
C VAL A 74 4.54 -5.24 -21.87
N PRO A 75 3.26 -5.39 -22.26
CA PRO A 75 2.91 -5.98 -23.56
C PRO A 75 3.49 -5.20 -24.75
N ALA A 76 3.44 -3.87 -24.70
CA ALA A 76 3.97 -2.99 -25.75
C ALA A 76 5.50 -3.02 -25.84
N LEU A 77 6.19 -3.25 -24.72
CA LEU A 77 7.65 -3.42 -24.69
C LEU A 77 8.09 -4.77 -25.26
N LEU A 78 7.32 -5.84 -25.01
CA LEU A 78 7.59 -7.16 -25.58
C LEU A 78 7.36 -7.20 -27.09
N GLU A 79 6.35 -6.48 -27.60
CA GLU A 79 6.07 -6.35 -29.03
C GLU A 79 7.21 -5.64 -29.80
N ARG A 80 7.90 -4.70 -29.15
CA ARG A 80 9.06 -3.99 -29.71
C ARG A 80 10.36 -4.78 -29.70
N LEU A 81 10.51 -5.77 -28.81
CA LEU A 81 11.69 -6.64 -28.74
C LEU A 81 11.60 -7.88 -29.65
N GLY A 82 10.40 -8.19 -30.14
CA GLY A 82 10.16 -9.27 -31.10
C GLY A 82 10.29 -8.88 -32.57
N GLN A 83 10.59 -7.60 -32.86
CA GLN A 83 11.07 -7.13 -34.16
C GLN A 83 12.61 -7.11 -34.17
#